data_AF-A0A916DMD4-F1
#
_entry.id   AF-A0A916DMD4-F1
#
_cell.length_a   1.000
_cell.length_b   1.000
_cell.length_c   1.000
_cell.angle_alpha   90.00
_cell.angle_beta   90.00
_cell.angle_gamma   90.00
#
_symmetry.space_group_name_H-M   'P 1'
#
loop_
_entity.id
_entity.type
_entity.pdbx_description
1 polymer ?
#
loop_
_entity_poly.entity_id
_entity_poly.type
_entity_poly.pdbx_seq_one_letter_code
_entity_poly.pdbx_strand_id
1 'polypeptide(L)'
;MSKKQYAFYPGCSSQKGASAANYTTSIGVMCDKLDIQLNEIPDWNCCGASIGYAEGGELPRLVLSARNLALAEQNLGGQDVVSGCPACWLATRESVERLHESQSLLAEANEALKEAGLVLKNETKARHMVEVLVEDIGFEGLKKPVIKSLGGLKFAGYVGCQTNRPFGIA
;
A
#
# COMPACT_ATOMS: atom_id res chain seq x y z
N MET A 1 -22.43 1.53 9.78
CA MET A 1 -21.34 2.30 9.16
C MET A 1 -21.30 1.89 7.70
N SER A 2 -21.06 2.80 6.76
CA SER A 2 -20.89 2.38 5.37
C SER A 2 -19.64 1.51 5.26
N LYS A 3 -19.73 0.39 4.55
CA LYS A 3 -18.63 -0.54 4.34
C LYS A 3 -17.47 0.20 3.65
N LYS A 4 -16.30 0.22 4.30
CA LYS A 4 -15.09 0.85 3.74
C LYS A 4 -14.47 -0.09 2.71
N GLN A 5 -13.96 0.46 1.61
CA GLN A 5 -13.38 -0.33 0.52
C GLN A 5 -12.04 0.28 0.10
N TYR A 6 -11.04 -0.58 -0.13
CA TYR A 6 -9.69 -0.18 -0.53
C TYR A 6 -9.14 -1.07 -1.64
N ALA A 7 -8.33 -0.48 -2.52
CA ALA A 7 -7.54 -1.21 -3.49
C ALA A 7 -6.34 -1.83 -2.78
N PHE A 8 -6.35 -3.14 -2.60
CA PHE A 8 -5.39 -3.84 -1.78
C PHE A 8 -4.16 -4.28 -2.59
N TYR A 9 -3.00 -3.81 -2.16
CA TYR A 9 -1.70 -4.22 -2.66
C TYR A 9 -1.04 -5.16 -1.64
N PRO A 10 -1.06 -6.50 -1.84
CA PRO A 10 -0.55 -7.44 -0.84
C PRO A 10 0.98 -7.38 -0.72
N GLY A 11 1.69 -7.16 -1.83
CA GLY A 11 3.15 -7.27 -1.91
C GLY A 11 3.63 -8.72 -2.03
N CYS A 12 4.92 -8.90 -2.35
CA CYS A 12 5.47 -10.21 -2.69
C CYS A 12 5.63 -11.17 -1.50
N SER A 13 6.21 -10.72 -0.38
CA SER A 13 6.52 -11.61 0.76
C SER A 13 5.28 -12.10 1.50
N SER A 14 4.15 -11.39 1.39
CA SER A 14 2.91 -11.70 2.10
C SER A 14 1.98 -12.63 1.30
N GLN A 15 2.34 -12.97 0.07
CA GLN A 15 1.60 -13.89 -0.78
C GLN A 15 1.54 -15.29 -0.20
N LYS A 16 0.52 -16.06 -0.58
CA LYS A 16 0.37 -17.46 -0.15
C LYS A 16 1.61 -18.26 -0.58
N GLY A 17 2.24 -18.92 0.38
CA GLY A 17 3.45 -19.72 0.16
C GLY A 17 4.77 -18.93 0.21
N ALA A 18 4.72 -17.60 0.38
CA ALA A 18 5.91 -16.78 0.62
C ALA A 18 6.26 -16.68 2.11
N SER A 19 7.41 -16.06 2.41
CA SER A 19 8.03 -16.03 3.75
C SER A 19 7.20 -15.35 4.85
N ALA A 20 6.24 -14.50 4.49
CA ALA A 20 5.39 -13.75 5.41
C ALA A 20 3.89 -13.91 5.09
N ALA A 21 3.48 -15.06 4.54
CA ALA A 21 2.08 -15.33 4.15
C ALA A 21 1.05 -15.14 5.29
N ASN A 22 1.50 -15.26 6.55
CA ASN A 22 0.69 -15.01 7.74
C ASN A 22 0.20 -13.55 7.85
N TYR A 23 0.91 -12.58 7.25
CA TYR A 23 0.50 -11.17 7.28
C TYR A 23 -0.81 -10.93 6.54
N THR A 24 -0.92 -11.39 5.28
CA THR A 24 -2.15 -11.26 4.48
C THR A 24 -3.32 -11.98 5.14
N THR A 25 -3.07 -13.16 5.73
CA THR A 25 -4.08 -13.90 6.51
C THR A 25 -4.59 -13.07 7.68
N SER A 26 -3.67 -12.45 8.44
CA SER A 26 -4.02 -11.65 9.63
C SER A 26 -4.79 -10.38 9.24
N ILE A 27 -4.37 -9.73 8.15
CA ILE A 27 -5.05 -8.56 7.57
C ILE A 27 -6.47 -8.93 7.13
N GLY A 28 -6.65 -10.02 6.39
CA GLY A 28 -7.98 -10.46 5.93
C GLY A 28 -8.94 -10.70 7.09
N VAL A 29 -8.53 -11.49 8.09
CA VAL A 29 -9.36 -11.78 9.27
C VAL A 29 -9.73 -10.51 10.04
N MET A 30 -8.78 -9.59 10.18
CA MET A 30 -9.02 -8.30 10.84
C MET A 30 -10.01 -7.44 10.05
N CYS A 31 -9.82 -7.30 8.73
CA CYS A 31 -10.70 -6.53 7.86
C CYS A 31 -12.12 -7.07 7.82
N ASP A 32 -12.30 -8.40 7.78
CA ASP A 32 -13.61 -9.05 7.87
C ASP A 32 -14.34 -8.67 9.18
N LYS A 33 -13.62 -8.63 10.30
CA LYS A 33 -14.19 -8.25 11.61
C LYS A 33 -14.52 -6.76 11.71
N LEU A 34 -13.83 -5.92 10.96
CA LEU A 34 -14.02 -4.46 10.93
C LEU A 34 -14.97 -4.00 9.82
N ASP A 35 -15.56 -4.93 9.05
CA ASP A 35 -16.39 -4.63 7.88
C ASP A 35 -15.67 -3.76 6.84
N ILE A 36 -14.39 -4.10 6.58
CA ILE A 36 -13.54 -3.51 5.55
C ILE A 36 -13.45 -4.48 4.37
N GLN A 37 -13.77 -4.02 3.17
CA GLN A 37 -13.55 -4.75 1.94
C GLN A 37 -12.19 -4.42 1.34
N LEU A 38 -11.36 -5.45 1.15
CA LEU A 38 -10.10 -5.34 0.42
C LEU A 38 -10.30 -5.92 -0.98
N ASN A 39 -10.15 -5.07 -1.99
CA ASN A 39 -10.23 -5.47 -3.39
C ASN A 39 -8.81 -5.56 -3.95
N GLU A 40 -8.29 -6.76 -4.18
CA GLU A 40 -6.91 -6.92 -4.67
C GLU A 40 -6.73 -6.26 -6.05
N ILE A 41 -5.66 -5.49 -6.21
CA ILE A 41 -5.31 -4.86 -7.48
C ILE A 41 -4.97 -5.97 -8.49
N PRO A 42 -5.64 -6.06 -9.65
CA PRO A 42 -5.36 -7.12 -10.61
C PRO A 42 -3.98 -6.94 -11.22
N ASP A 43 -3.26 -8.06 -11.42
CA ASP A 43 -1.97 -8.10 -12.12
C ASP A 43 -0.90 -7.13 -11.56
N TRP A 44 -0.93 -6.90 -10.24
CA TRP A 44 0.06 -6.07 -9.57
C TRP A 44 1.49 -6.64 -9.73
N ASN A 45 2.51 -5.78 -9.69
CA ASN A 45 3.92 -6.19 -9.67
C ASN A 45 4.64 -5.81 -8.35
N CYS A 46 5.82 -6.39 -8.15
CA CYS A 46 6.68 -6.06 -7.01
C CYS A 46 7.05 -4.56 -7.01
N CYS A 47 7.14 -3.96 -5.83
CA CYS A 47 7.49 -2.54 -5.64
C CYS A 47 8.97 -2.24 -5.89
N GLY A 48 9.79 -3.25 -6.23
CA GLY A 48 11.22 -3.08 -6.48
C GLY A 48 12.04 -2.71 -5.24
N ALA A 49 11.53 -2.96 -4.03
CA ALA A 49 12.23 -2.68 -2.77
C ALA A 49 13.67 -3.22 -2.76
N SER A 50 14.53 -2.57 -1.97
CA SER A 50 15.99 -2.80 -1.84
C SER A 50 16.79 -2.68 -3.14
N ILE A 51 16.48 -3.45 -4.18
CA ILE A 51 17.24 -3.49 -5.44
C ILE A 51 17.00 -2.24 -6.30
N GLY A 52 15.78 -1.68 -6.29
CA GLY A 52 15.47 -0.46 -7.02
C GLY A 52 16.29 0.74 -6.54
N TYR A 53 16.57 0.82 -5.23
CA TYR A 53 17.44 1.87 -4.68
C TYR A 53 18.94 1.59 -4.93
N ALA A 54 19.33 0.33 -5.07
CA ALA A 54 20.73 -0.03 -5.26
C ALA A 54 21.21 0.23 -6.69
N GLU A 55 20.43 -0.18 -7.70
CA GLU A 55 20.90 -0.20 -9.10
C GLU A 55 19.83 0.20 -10.13
N GLY A 56 18.60 0.48 -9.71
CA GLY A 56 17.47 0.68 -10.63
C GLY A 56 17.32 2.09 -11.21
N GLY A 57 17.96 3.10 -10.63
CA GLY A 57 17.69 4.49 -10.97
C GLY A 57 16.31 4.98 -10.50
N GLU A 58 16.07 6.28 -10.60
CA GLU A 58 14.83 6.89 -10.09
C GLU A 58 13.60 6.50 -10.90
N LEU A 59 13.60 6.75 -12.22
CA LEU A 59 12.43 6.52 -13.06
C LEU A 59 11.93 5.05 -13.01
N PRO A 60 12.76 4.00 -13.20
CA PRO A 60 12.27 2.62 -13.14
C PRO A 60 11.67 2.26 -11.78
N ARG A 61 12.24 2.78 -10.69
CA ARG A 61 11.75 2.56 -9.33
C ARG A 61 10.38 3.20 -9.11
N LEU A 62 10.16 4.41 -9.62
CA LEU A 62 8.85 5.07 -9.56
C LEU A 62 7.83 4.35 -10.46
N VAL A 63 8.22 3.95 -11.68
CA VAL A 63 7.34 3.31 -12.66
C VAL A 63 6.78 1.97 -12.16
N LEU A 64 7.58 1.18 -11.43
CA LEU A 64 7.11 -0.09 -10.86
C LEU A 64 5.91 0.12 -9.92
N SER A 65 5.93 1.13 -9.07
CA SER A 65 4.79 1.43 -8.19
C SER A 65 3.68 2.18 -8.92
N ALA A 66 4.03 3.08 -9.86
CA ALA A 66 3.10 3.79 -10.73
C ALA A 66 2.20 2.83 -11.52
N ARG A 67 2.74 1.69 -11.95
CA ARG A 67 1.97 0.64 -12.62
C ARG A 67 0.84 0.09 -11.73
N ASN A 68 1.13 -0.19 -10.47
CA ASN A 68 0.12 -0.65 -9.52
C ASN A 68 -0.94 0.43 -9.23
N LEU A 69 -0.54 1.70 -9.17
CA LEU A 69 -1.46 2.83 -9.03
C LEU A 69 -2.37 2.98 -10.25
N ALA A 70 -1.83 2.87 -11.47
CA ALA A 70 -2.61 2.94 -12.70
C ALA A 70 -3.62 1.78 -12.81
N LEU A 71 -3.21 0.57 -12.43
CA LEU A 71 -4.11 -0.59 -12.35
C LEU A 71 -5.23 -0.38 -11.34
N ALA A 72 -4.93 0.23 -10.18
CA ALA A 72 -5.94 0.58 -9.19
C ALA A 72 -6.91 1.65 -9.71
N GLU A 73 -6.41 2.72 -10.34
CA GLU A 73 -7.25 3.75 -10.95
C GLU A 73 -8.17 3.18 -12.04
N GLN A 74 -7.65 2.28 -12.88
CA GLN A 74 -8.40 1.67 -13.97
C GLN A 74 -9.49 0.70 -13.50
N ASN A 75 -9.18 -0.15 -12.52
CA ASN A 75 -10.04 -1.29 -12.16
C ASN A 75 -10.83 -1.06 -10.87
N LEU A 76 -10.35 -0.18 -9.99
CA LEU A 76 -10.84 0.01 -8.63
C LEU A 76 -11.02 1.51 -8.29
N GLY A 77 -11.27 2.33 -9.32
CA GLY A 77 -11.32 3.79 -9.22
C GLY A 77 -12.13 4.33 -8.03
N GLY A 78 -11.59 5.36 -7.38
CA GLY A 78 -12.15 5.96 -6.17
C GLY A 78 -11.77 5.25 -4.86
N GLN A 79 -10.94 4.21 -4.90
CA GLN A 79 -10.40 3.53 -3.71
C GLN A 79 -8.93 3.90 -3.51
N ASP A 80 -8.57 4.28 -2.28
CA ASP A 80 -7.16 4.44 -1.90
C ASP A 80 -6.43 3.09 -2.02
N VAL A 81 -5.17 3.13 -2.47
CA VAL A 81 -4.29 1.95 -2.48
C VAL A 81 -3.77 1.71 -1.07
N VAL A 82 -4.00 0.50 -0.56
CA VAL A 82 -3.59 0.10 0.80
C VAL A 82 -2.66 -1.09 0.74
N SER A 83 -1.53 -1.00 1.46
CA SER A 83 -0.62 -2.14 1.66
C SER A 83 -0.34 -2.39 3.14
N GLY A 84 -0.07 -3.66 3.47
CA GLY A 84 0.35 -4.07 4.82
C GLY A 84 1.87 -4.16 5.00
N CYS A 85 2.63 -3.97 3.93
CA CYS A 85 4.09 -4.04 3.94
C CYS A 85 4.69 -2.62 3.96
N PRO A 86 5.54 -2.28 4.95
CA PRO A 86 6.20 -0.98 5.03
C PRO A 86 6.96 -0.56 3.77
N ALA A 87 7.67 -1.50 3.13
CA ALA A 87 8.44 -1.22 1.92
C ALA A 87 7.55 -0.95 0.71
N CYS A 88 6.47 -1.73 0.57
CA CYS A 88 5.48 -1.53 -0.49
C CYS A 88 4.79 -0.18 -0.36
N TRP A 89 4.37 0.17 0.87
CA TRP A 89 3.79 1.46 1.17
C TRP A 89 4.76 2.60 0.85
N LEU A 90 6.00 2.53 1.34
CA LEU A 90 6.99 3.59 1.15
C LEU A 90 7.27 3.85 -0.33
N ALA A 91 7.55 2.80 -1.11
CA ALA A 91 7.81 2.93 -2.55
C ALA A 91 6.61 3.49 -3.31
N THR A 92 5.39 3.06 -2.94
CA THR A 92 4.16 3.56 -3.59
C THR A 92 3.90 5.01 -3.23
N ARG A 93 4.05 5.38 -1.96
CA ARG A 93 3.84 6.75 -1.48
C ARG A 93 4.87 7.72 -2.07
N GLU A 94 6.14 7.32 -2.12
CA GLU A 94 7.16 8.12 -2.80
C GLU A 94 6.82 8.31 -4.29
N SER A 95 6.31 7.26 -4.95
CA SER A 95 5.89 7.38 -6.36
C SER A 95 4.73 8.35 -6.54
N VAL A 96 3.73 8.33 -5.66
CA VAL A 96 2.64 9.31 -5.67
C VAL A 96 3.20 10.73 -5.52
N GLU A 97 4.03 10.99 -4.51
CA GLU A 97 4.53 12.32 -4.20
C GLU A 97 5.46 12.86 -5.29
N ARG A 98 6.48 12.09 -5.71
CA ARG A 98 7.45 12.52 -6.73
C ARG A 98 6.80 12.78 -8.09
N LEU A 99 5.84 11.94 -8.49
CA LEU A 99 5.11 12.12 -9.75
C LEU A 99 4.08 13.25 -9.67
N HIS A 100 3.60 13.59 -8.47
CA HIS A 100 2.75 14.77 -8.27
C HIS A 100 3.56 16.07 -8.34
N GLU A 101 4.79 16.07 -7.81
CA GLU A 101 5.68 17.24 -7.80
C GLU A 101 6.29 17.56 -9.17
N SER A 102 6.44 16.56 -10.05
CA SER A 102 7.11 16.72 -11.34
C SER A 102 6.27 16.21 -12.51
N GLN A 103 5.72 17.15 -13.28
CA GLN A 103 4.98 16.84 -14.50
C GLN A 103 5.84 16.13 -15.56
N SER A 104 7.15 16.42 -15.62
CA SER A 104 8.06 15.75 -16.55
C SER A 104 8.25 14.28 -16.15
N LEU A 105 8.48 14.00 -14.86
CA LEU A 105 8.59 12.62 -14.37
C LEU A 105 7.28 11.84 -14.56
N LEU A 106 6.12 12.48 -14.35
CA LEU A 106 4.83 11.86 -14.64
C LEU A 106 4.68 11.54 -16.14
N ALA A 107 5.12 12.42 -17.04
CA ALA A 107 5.09 12.18 -18.48
C ALA A 107 6.02 11.02 -18.87
N GLU A 108 7.24 10.98 -18.36
CA GLU A 108 8.20 9.88 -18.59
C GLU A 108 7.66 8.55 -18.04
N ALA A 109 7.07 8.56 -16.84
CA ALA A 109 6.45 7.38 -16.26
C ALA A 109 5.28 6.88 -17.12
N ASN A 110 4.43 7.79 -17.61
CA ASN A 110 3.32 7.44 -18.49
C ASN A 110 3.77 6.92 -19.86
N GLU A 111 4.90 7.39 -20.40
CA GLU A 111 5.48 6.80 -21.62
C GLU A 111 5.87 5.33 -21.39
N ALA A 112 6.49 5.01 -20.24
CA ALA A 112 6.79 3.62 -19.89
C ALA A 112 5.52 2.77 -19.66
N LEU A 113 4.50 3.33 -18.99
CA LEU A 113 3.24 2.65 -18.71
C LEU A 113 2.42 2.33 -19.96
N LYS A 114 2.57 3.13 -21.01
CA LYS A 114 1.89 2.94 -22.30
C LYS A 114 2.21 1.58 -22.94
N GLU A 115 3.43 1.07 -22.75
CA GLU A 115 3.82 -0.28 -23.21
C GLU A 115 3.00 -1.40 -22.53
N ALA A 116 2.44 -1.13 -21.35
CA ALA A 116 1.50 -2.02 -20.66
C ALA A 116 0.03 -1.65 -20.91
N GLY A 117 -0.26 -0.68 -21.79
CA GLY A 117 -1.61 -0.19 -22.04
C GLY A 117 -2.22 0.60 -20.87
N LEU A 118 -1.38 1.17 -20.00
CA LEU A 118 -1.79 1.87 -18.78
C LEU A 118 -1.51 3.38 -18.88
N VAL A 119 -2.31 4.17 -18.16
CA VAL A 119 -2.10 5.60 -17.95
C VAL A 119 -2.38 5.90 -16.48
N LEU A 120 -1.44 6.57 -15.82
CA LEU A 120 -1.57 7.05 -14.45
C LEU A 120 -1.99 8.52 -14.45
N LYS A 121 -3.12 8.83 -13.80
CA LYS A 121 -3.53 10.20 -13.50
C LYS A 121 -2.94 10.71 -12.18
N ASN A 122 -2.57 9.78 -11.29
CA ASN A 122 -1.98 10.04 -9.99
C ASN A 122 -2.96 10.74 -9.02
N GLU A 123 -4.22 10.31 -9.04
CA GLU A 123 -5.31 10.82 -8.19
C GLU A 123 -5.50 9.96 -6.92
N THR A 124 -4.94 8.74 -6.92
CA THR A 124 -5.14 7.76 -5.85
C THR A 124 -4.09 7.92 -4.75
N LYS A 125 -4.54 7.92 -3.48
CA LYS A 125 -3.62 7.96 -2.34
C LYS A 125 -3.02 6.58 -2.08
N ALA A 126 -1.77 6.57 -1.60
CA ALA A 126 -1.11 5.38 -1.09
C ALA A 126 -1.09 5.40 0.45
N ARG A 127 -1.67 4.39 1.09
CA ARG A 127 -1.81 4.30 2.55
C ARG A 127 -1.32 2.97 3.09
N HIS A 128 -0.82 2.99 4.32
CA HIS A 128 -0.44 1.80 5.06
C HIS A 128 -1.68 1.30 5.82
N MET A 129 -1.79 -0.02 6.00
CA MET A 129 -2.93 -0.59 6.73
C MET A 129 -3.09 0.00 8.14
N VAL A 130 -2.00 0.35 8.82
CA VAL A 130 -2.06 1.02 10.13
C VAL A 130 -2.68 2.42 10.04
N GLU A 131 -2.41 3.19 8.99
CA GLU A 131 -3.04 4.51 8.77
C GLU A 131 -4.56 4.34 8.62
N VAL A 132 -5.00 3.36 7.83
CA VAL A 132 -6.43 3.01 7.69
C VAL A 132 -7.08 2.67 9.04
N LEU A 133 -6.44 1.82 9.83
CA LEU A 133 -6.96 1.41 11.15
C LEU A 133 -7.07 2.59 12.12
N VAL A 134 -6.12 3.52 12.10
CA VAL A 134 -6.11 4.66 13.02
C VAL A 134 -7.04 5.78 12.55
N GLU A 135 -6.97 6.16 11.29
CA GLU A 135 -7.64 7.36 10.76
C GLU A 135 -9.09 7.08 10.35
N ASP A 136 -9.38 5.91 9.78
CA ASP A 136 -10.71 5.63 9.21
C ASP A 136 -11.60 4.84 10.17
N ILE A 137 -11.00 3.98 11.00
CA ILE A 137 -11.71 3.14 11.98
C ILE A 137 -11.65 3.76 13.38
N GLY A 138 -10.47 4.27 13.77
CA GLY A 138 -10.24 4.87 15.08
C GLY A 138 -10.17 3.85 16.22
N PHE A 139 -9.53 4.24 17.33
CA PHE A 139 -9.31 3.36 18.48
C PHE A 139 -10.61 2.79 19.08
N GLU A 140 -11.68 3.59 19.13
CA GLU A 140 -12.99 3.13 19.60
C GLU A 140 -13.62 2.11 18.65
N GLY A 141 -13.45 2.29 17.33
CA GLY A 141 -13.88 1.31 16.33
C GLY A 141 -13.13 -0.01 16.49
N LEU A 142 -11.80 0.05 16.67
CA LEU A 142 -10.94 -1.11 16.88
C LEU A 142 -11.25 -1.87 18.18
N LYS A 143 -11.73 -1.18 19.22
CA LYS A 143 -12.06 -1.77 20.53
C LYS A 143 -13.38 -2.55 20.51
N LYS A 144 -14.37 -2.13 19.71
CA LYS A 144 -15.72 -2.74 19.66
C LYS A 144 -15.74 -4.24 19.35
N PRO A 145 -15.02 -4.77 18.34
CA PRO A 145 -15.08 -6.19 17.99
C PRO A 145 -14.18 -7.08 18.85
N VAL A 146 -13.50 -6.54 19.87
CA VAL A 146 -12.57 -7.31 20.72
C VAL A 146 -13.35 -8.32 21.55
N ILE A 147 -13.12 -9.62 21.29
CA ILE A 147 -13.74 -10.73 22.04
C ILE A 147 -12.88 -11.14 23.23
N LYS A 148 -11.55 -11.24 23.03
CA LYS A 148 -10.59 -11.61 24.06
C LYS A 148 -9.56 -10.50 24.23
N SER A 149 -9.65 -9.80 25.36
CA SER A 149 -8.69 -8.75 25.71
C SER A 149 -7.29 -9.35 25.88
N LEU A 150 -6.30 -8.64 25.37
CA LEU A 150 -4.88 -8.90 25.64
C LEU A 150 -4.34 -8.03 26.80
N GLY A 151 -5.24 -7.42 27.57
CA GLY A 151 -4.90 -6.61 28.74
C GLY A 151 -4.05 -7.40 29.74
N GLY A 152 -3.03 -6.74 30.29
CA GLY A 152 -2.04 -7.35 31.20
C GLY A 152 -0.81 -7.92 30.49
N LEU A 153 -0.83 -8.07 29.16
CA LEU A 153 0.38 -8.38 28.38
C LEU A 153 1.19 -7.11 28.11
N LYS A 154 2.52 -7.27 28.05
CA LYS A 154 3.45 -6.21 27.64
C LYS A 154 3.84 -6.42 26.18
N PHE A 155 3.76 -5.35 25.39
CA PHE A 155 4.11 -5.37 23.97
C PHE A 155 5.33 -4.48 23.73
N ALA A 156 6.35 -5.02 23.06
CA ALA A 156 7.41 -4.23 22.47
C ALA A 156 7.04 -3.96 21.00
N GLY A 157 6.53 -2.76 20.72
CA GLY A 157 6.13 -2.38 19.36
C GLY A 157 7.35 -2.13 18.48
N TYR A 158 7.59 -3.02 17.51
CA TYR A 158 8.54 -2.76 16.43
C TYR A 158 7.78 -2.21 15.23
N VAL A 159 7.87 -0.89 15.06
CA VAL A 159 7.20 -0.17 13.95
C VAL A 159 7.97 -0.29 12.64
N GLY A 160 9.29 -0.51 12.69
CA GLY A 160 10.18 -0.49 11.54
C GLY A 160 10.61 0.92 11.14
N CYS A 161 11.71 1.04 10.40
CA CYS A 161 12.21 2.36 9.96
C CYS A 161 11.34 2.95 8.85
N GLN A 162 10.88 2.12 7.92
CA GLN A 162 10.22 2.59 6.70
C GLN A 162 8.87 3.26 6.96
N THR A 163 8.10 2.81 7.96
CA THR A 163 6.81 3.41 8.38
C THR A 163 6.94 4.73 9.12
N ASN A 164 8.00 4.90 9.94
CA ASN A 164 8.17 6.08 10.81
C ASN A 164 9.20 7.10 10.30
N ARG A 165 10.08 6.71 9.38
CA ARG A 165 11.10 7.54 8.75
C ARG A 165 11.11 7.27 7.25
N PRO A 166 10.07 7.70 6.52
CA PRO A 166 10.09 7.59 5.08
C PRO A 166 11.21 8.50 4.54
N PHE A 167 12.32 7.92 4.11
CA PHE A 167 13.43 8.67 3.53
C PHE A 167 12.97 9.24 2.18
N GLY A 168 13.17 10.54 1.95
CA GLY A 168 12.90 11.17 0.65
C GLY A 168 11.43 11.50 0.37
N ILE A 169 10.59 11.49 1.40
CA ILE A 169 9.21 11.97 1.41
C ILE A 169 9.19 13.24 2.27
N ALA A 170 8.74 14.35 1.69
CA ALA A 170 8.73 15.67 2.32
C ALA A 170 7.42 15.95 3.09
#